data_AF-A0A353NBK1-F1
#
_entry.id   AF-A0A353NBK1-F1
#
_cell.length_a   1.000
_cell.length_b   1.000
_cell.length_c   1.000
_cell.angle_alpha   90.00
_cell.angle_beta   90.00
_cell.angle_gamma   90.00
#
_symmetry.space_group_name_H-M   'P 1'
#
loop_
_entity.id
_entity.type
_entity.pdbx_description
1 polymer ?
#
loop_
_entity_poly.entity_id
_entity_poly.type
_entity_poly.pdbx_seq_one_letter_code
_entity_poly.pdbx_strand_id
1 'polypeptide(L)'
;MKNIVICCDGTWNTSNDLDNGVPVSTNVVRLYNAAAELDSHGNSQHRYYHPGVGTDGSWWNKAIGGGTGQGFNKKYYERLPR
;
A
#
# COMPACT_ATOMS: atom_id res chain seq x y z
N MET A 1 -11.93 24.48 5.83
CA MET A 1 -12.52 23.11 5.88
C MET A 1 -11.39 22.10 5.90
N LYS A 2 -11.62 20.87 6.38
CA LYS A 2 -10.60 19.80 6.31
C LYS A 2 -10.93 18.87 5.15
N ASN A 3 -9.97 18.68 4.25
CA ASN A 3 -10.10 17.81 3.09
C ASN A 3 -9.29 16.54 3.34
N ILE A 4 -9.91 15.36 3.21
CA ILE A 4 -9.26 14.07 3.47
C ILE A 4 -9.45 13.17 2.25
N VAL A 5 -8.36 12.57 1.78
CA VAL A 5 -8.34 11.59 0.69
C VAL A 5 -7.93 10.24 1.27
N ILE A 6 -8.81 9.24 1.15
CA ILE A 6 -8.56 7.88 1.61
C ILE A 6 -8.48 6.96 0.40
N CYS A 7 -7.33 6.32 0.21
CA CYS A 7 -7.06 5.41 -0.89
C CYS A 7 -7.01 3.98 -0.36
N CYS A 8 -8.06 3.19 -0.57
CA CYS A 8 -8.13 1.78 -0.19
C CYS A 8 -7.78 0.90 -1.39
N ASP A 9 -6.72 0.09 -1.28
CA ASP A 9 -6.29 -0.77 -2.38
C ASP A 9 -7.10 -2.08 -2.48
N GLY A 10 -6.98 -2.76 -3.62
CA GLY A 10 -7.58 -4.06 -3.89
C GLY A 10 -6.98 -5.18 -3.03
N THR A 11 -7.70 -6.30 -2.92
CA THR A 11 -7.29 -7.50 -2.16
C THR A 11 -5.85 -7.90 -2.47
N TRP A 12 -5.08 -8.23 -1.43
CA TRP A 12 -3.69 -8.69 -1.52
C TRP A 12 -2.67 -7.68 -2.07
N ASN A 13 -3.07 -6.45 -2.41
CA ASN A 13 -2.15 -5.44 -2.94
C ASN A 13 -1.51 -4.59 -1.84
N THR A 14 -0.19 -4.42 -1.92
CA THR A 14 0.56 -3.47 -1.10
C THR A 14 1.25 -2.41 -1.96
N SER A 15 1.61 -1.27 -1.35
CA SER A 15 2.36 -0.22 -2.05
C SER A 15 3.76 -0.67 -2.50
N ASN A 16 4.22 -1.83 -2.04
CA ASN A 16 5.57 -2.35 -2.24
C ASN A 16 5.60 -3.59 -3.15
N ASP A 17 4.50 -3.88 -3.86
CA ASP A 17 4.44 -5.04 -4.73
C ASP A 17 5.47 -4.93 -5.87
N LEU A 18 6.11 -6.06 -6.17
CA LEU A 18 7.13 -6.18 -7.21
C LEU A 18 6.72 -7.25 -8.22
N ASP A 19 6.88 -6.97 -9.51
CA ASP A 19 6.81 -7.95 -10.60
C ASP A 19 8.20 -8.03 -11.23
N ASN A 20 8.81 -9.22 -11.19
CA ASN A 20 10.18 -9.45 -11.65
C ASN A 20 11.22 -8.47 -11.05
N GLY A 21 10.99 -8.02 -9.80
CA GLY A 21 11.86 -7.06 -9.11
C GLY A 21 11.59 -5.59 -9.45
N VAL A 22 10.62 -5.30 -10.32
CA VAL A 22 10.19 -3.95 -10.67
C VAL A 22 8.97 -3.56 -9.84
N PRO A 23 8.94 -2.38 -9.20
CA PRO A 23 7.76 -1.91 -8.48
C PRO A 23 6.53 -1.81 -9.38
N VAL A 24 5.46 -2.52 -9.01
CA VAL A 24 4.17 -2.44 -9.68
C VAL A 24 3.22 -1.74 -8.75
N SER A 25 2.94 -0.47 -9.07
CA SER A 25 1.97 0.32 -8.32
C SER A 25 0.58 0.13 -8.89
N THR A 26 -0.38 -0.15 -8.03
CA THR A 26 -1.79 -0.17 -8.39
C THR A 26 -2.23 1.22 -8.82
N ASN A 27 -3.36 1.31 -9.54
CA ASN A 27 -3.94 2.61 -9.84
C ASN A 27 -4.30 3.41 -8.57
N VAL A 28 -4.56 2.72 -7.45
CA VAL A 28 -4.84 3.35 -6.15
C VAL A 28 -3.57 3.99 -5.57
N VAL A 29 -2.43 3.29 -5.58
CA VAL A 29 -1.14 3.86 -5.17
C VAL A 29 -0.73 5.02 -6.08
N ARG A 30 -0.96 4.88 -7.39
CA ARG A 30 -0.69 5.96 -8.37
C ARG A 30 -1.54 7.20 -8.07
N LEU A 31 -2.83 7.02 -7.76
CA LEU A 31 -3.73 8.11 -7.38
C LEU A 31 -3.31 8.76 -6.07
N TYR A 32 -2.97 7.96 -5.05
CA TYR A 32 -2.47 8.45 -3.76
C TYR A 32 -1.23 9.35 -3.94
N ASN A 33 -0.29 8.93 -4.79
CA ASN A 33 0.92 9.71 -5.09
C ASN A 33 0.65 10.97 -5.92
N ALA A 34 -0.40 10.95 -6.76
CA ALA A 34 -0.78 12.10 -7.59
C ALA A 34 -1.68 13.12 -6.85
N ALA A 35 -2.22 12.76 -5.68
CA ALA A 35 -3.10 13.64 -4.91
C ALA A 35 -2.34 14.88 -4.42
N ALA A 36 -2.83 16.06 -4.83
CA ALA A 36 -2.24 17.34 -4.46
C ALA A 36 -2.37 17.62 -2.95
N GLU A 37 -1.38 18.29 -2.38
CA GLU A 37 -1.36 18.66 -0.95
C GLU A 37 -2.30 19.81 -0.62
N LEU A 38 -2.63 20.64 -1.62
CA LEU A 38 -3.53 21.78 -1.50
C LEU A 38 -4.65 21.64 -2.53
N ASP A 39 -5.86 22.08 -2.18
CA ASP A 39 -6.95 22.21 -3.14
C ASP A 39 -6.81 23.49 -3.98
N SER A 40 -7.75 23.73 -4.91
CA SER A 40 -7.74 24.92 -5.78
C SER A 40 -7.90 26.25 -5.03
N HIS A 41 -8.25 26.22 -3.75
CA HIS A 41 -8.41 27.39 -2.88
C HIS A 41 -7.27 27.50 -1.85
N GLY A 42 -6.25 26.63 -1.92
CA GLY A 42 -5.11 26.61 -1.02
C GLY A 42 -5.38 25.92 0.34
N ASN A 43 -6.48 25.18 0.51
CA ASN A 43 -6.71 24.43 1.74
C ASN A 43 -5.95 23.09 1.71
N SER A 44 -5.37 22.69 2.84
CA SER A 44 -4.66 21.42 2.97
C SER A 44 -5.55 20.20 2.73
N GLN A 45 -5.01 19.23 2.00
CA GLN A 45 -5.58 17.91 1.75
C GLN A 45 -4.72 16.84 2.42
N HIS A 46 -5.30 16.11 3.36
CA HIS A 46 -4.61 15.02 4.05
C HIS A 46 -4.90 13.70 3.35
N ARG A 47 -3.86 13.05 2.83
CA ARG A 47 -3.96 11.77 2.14
C ARG A 47 -3.56 10.61 3.04
N TYR A 48 -4.31 9.51 2.98
CA TYR A 48 -4.01 8.25 3.66
C TYR A 48 -4.21 7.07 2.72
N TYR A 49 -3.25 6.15 2.70
CA TYR A 49 -3.32 4.90 1.95
C TYR A 49 -3.57 3.73 2.91
N HIS A 50 -4.57 2.91 2.59
CA HIS A 50 -4.87 1.67 3.29
C HIS A 50 -4.54 0.49 2.37
N PRO A 51 -3.68 -0.45 2.80
CA PRO A 51 -3.35 -1.61 1.99
C PRO A 51 -4.55 -2.53 1.79
N GLY A 52 -4.48 -3.39 0.77
CA GLY A 52 -5.52 -4.33 0.44
C GLY A 52 -5.91 -5.26 1.59
N VAL A 53 -7.16 -5.72 1.63
CA VAL A 53 -7.51 -6.79 2.57
C VAL A 53 -6.67 -8.05 2.30
N GLY A 54 -6.28 -8.75 3.37
CA GLY A 54 -5.41 -9.93 3.28
C GLY A 54 -3.91 -9.62 3.26
N THR A 55 -3.49 -8.35 3.18
CA THR A 55 -2.06 -7.97 3.20
C THR A 55 -1.41 -8.06 4.57
N ASP A 56 -2.22 -8.17 5.63
CA ASP A 56 -1.72 -8.30 6.98
C ASP A 56 -1.05 -9.66 7.18
N GLY A 57 0.17 -9.64 7.72
CA GLY A 57 0.98 -10.84 7.92
C GLY A 57 0.27 -11.95 8.70
N SER A 58 -0.74 -11.63 9.52
CA SER A 58 -1.56 -12.62 10.24
C SER A 58 -2.43 -13.50 9.33
N TRP A 59 -3.02 -12.92 8.28
CA TRP A 59 -3.84 -13.66 7.31
C TRP A 59 -2.95 -14.38 6.28
N TRP A 60 -1.90 -13.72 5.78
CA TRP A 60 -0.88 -14.37 4.93
C TRP A 60 -0.20 -15.56 5.62
N ASN A 61 0.18 -15.44 6.90
CA ASN A 61 0.76 -16.56 7.66
C ASN A 61 -0.22 -17.75 7.75
N LYS A 62 -1.53 -17.50 7.84
CA LYS A 62 -2.56 -18.55 7.83
C LYS A 62 -2.80 -19.14 6.44
N ALA A 63 -2.77 -18.32 5.38
CA ALA A 63 -2.96 -18.76 4.01
C ALA A 63 -1.76 -19.56 3.47
N ILE A 64 -0.52 -19.13 3.77
CA ILE A 64 0.71 -19.83 3.41
C ILE A 64 0.90 -21.11 4.25
N GLY A 65 0.50 -21.08 5.52
CA GLY A 65 0.55 -22.25 6.41
C GLY A 65 -0.44 -23.37 6.08
N GLY A 66 -1.48 -23.10 5.26
CA GLY A 66 -2.50 -24.08 4.88
C GLY A 66 -2.20 -24.86 3.59
N GLY A 67 -1.26 -24.42 2.75
CA GLY A 67 -1.09 -24.97 1.39
C GLY A 67 0.32 -25.40 0.98
N THR A 68 1.39 -24.85 1.56
CA THR A 68 2.75 -25.14 1.10
C THR A 68 3.76 -24.98 2.23
N GLY A 69 4.35 -26.09 2.67
CA GLY A 69 5.36 -26.15 3.72
C GLY A 69 6.72 -25.58 3.35
N GLN A 70 6.81 -24.34 2.87
CA GLN A 70 8.08 -23.63 2.72
C GLN A 70 7.95 -22.17 3.13
N GLY A 71 8.57 -21.85 4.26
CA GLY A 71 8.80 -20.48 4.70
C GLY A 71 9.96 -19.83 3.96
N PHE A 72 10.04 -18.51 4.15
CA PHE A 72 11.15 -17.60 3.83
C PHE A 72 11.18 -17.01 2.41
N ASN A 73 10.82 -15.72 2.33
CA ASN A 73 11.83 -14.68 2.14
C ASN A 73 11.28 -13.31 2.53
N LYS A 74 11.65 -12.88 3.74
CA LYS A 74 11.40 -11.56 4.29
C LYS A 74 12.44 -10.59 3.74
N LYS A 75 12.07 -9.73 2.79
CA LYS A 75 12.90 -8.57 2.44
C LYS A 75 12.45 -7.37 3.27
N TYR A 76 13.31 -7.04 4.23
CA TYR A 76 13.38 -5.74 4.86
C TYR A 76 14.07 -4.77 3.91
N TYR A 77 13.36 -3.73 3.47
CA TYR A 77 13.93 -2.47 2.97
C TYR A 77 12.91 -1.39 3.38
N GLU A 78 13.05 -0.76 4.53
CA GLU A 78 13.89 0.42 4.83
C GLU A 78 13.35 1.72 4.18
N ARG A 79 13.15 2.71 5.07
CA ARG A 79 13.28 4.16 4.86
C ARG A 79 12.04 4.94 4.35
N LEU A 80 11.28 5.45 5.32
CA LEU A 80 10.59 6.74 5.19
C LEU A 80 11.64 7.85 5.32
N PRO A 81 11.83 8.75 4.33
CA PRO A 81 12.45 10.03 4.59
C PRO A 81 11.46 10.96 5.32
N ARG A 82 12.04 11.80 6.18
CA ARG A 82 11.37 12.90 6.89
C ARG A 82 10.84 13.96 5.93
#